data_AF-A0A843HFR0-F1
#
_entry.id   AF-A0A843HFR0-F1
#
_cell.length_a   1.000
_cell.length_b   1.000
_cell.length_c   1.000
_cell.angle_alpha   90.00
_cell.angle_beta   90.00
_cell.angle_gamma   90.00
#
_symmetry.space_group_name_H-M   'P 1'
#
loop_
_entity.id
_entity.type
_entity.pdbx_description
1 polymer ?
#
loop_
_entity_poly.entity_id
_entity_poly.type
_entity_poly.pdbx_seq_one_letter_code
_entity_poly.pdbx_strand_id
1 'polypeptide(L)'
;MEITIILSQENETLPKAELIARMETLSIGYSILEEYPGVIVLDVDADKALVKELGSHLAYSHEILENIKHTTVEEIVKDSKEIPWNEIIDDS
;
A
#
# COMPACT_ATOMS: atom_id res chain seq x y z
N MET A 1 1.01 -9.83 -0.59
CA MET A 1 1.17 -8.81 -1.64
C MET A 1 1.69 -7.56 -0.96
N GLU A 2 2.58 -6.82 -1.62
CA GLU A 2 3.17 -5.65 -0.99
C GLU A 2 2.38 -4.38 -1.33
N ILE A 3 2.04 -3.61 -0.30
CA ILE A 3 1.33 -2.34 -0.44
C ILE A 3 2.03 -1.21 0.33
N THR A 4 1.92 0.00 -0.20
CA THR A 4 2.27 1.24 0.51
C THR A 4 1.00 1.98 0.87
N ILE A 5 0.90 2.45 2.10
CA ILE A 5 -0.20 3.29 2.58
C ILE A 5 0.34 4.65 2.95
N ILE A 6 -0.25 5.69 2.35
CA ILE A 6 0.03 7.08 2.70
C ILE A 6 -0.99 7.52 3.74
N LEU A 7 -0.55 7.64 4.99
CA LEU A 7 -1.38 8.04 6.12
C LEU A 7 -1.42 9.57 6.26
N SER A 8 -2.56 10.08 6.70
CA SER A 8 -2.69 11.46 7.16
C SER A 8 -1.71 11.72 8.30
N GLN A 9 -1.09 12.91 8.31
CA GLN A 9 -0.27 13.37 9.44
C GLN A 9 -1.01 14.36 10.35
N GLU A 10 -2.33 14.47 10.21
CA GLU A 10 -3.17 15.33 11.06
C GLU A 10 -3.18 14.89 12.53
N ASN A 11 -2.86 13.63 12.79
CA ASN A 11 -2.70 13.08 14.13
C ASN A 11 -1.58 12.04 14.17
N GLU A 12 -0.85 11.99 15.29
CA GLU A 12 0.33 11.14 15.45
C GLU A 12 0.00 9.63 15.52
N THR A 13 -1.18 9.25 16.01
CA THR A 13 -1.48 7.84 16.33
C THR A 13 -2.77 7.30 15.70
N LEU A 14 -3.79 8.16 15.53
CA LEU A 14 -5.08 7.75 14.98
C LEU A 14 -5.01 7.10 13.59
N PRO A 15 -4.22 7.62 12.62
CA PRO A 15 -4.18 7.05 11.27
C PRO A 15 -3.72 5.59 11.25
N LYS A 16 -2.63 5.29 11.98
CA LYS A 16 -2.11 3.94 12.10
C LYS A 16 -3.04 3.02 12.88
N ALA A 17 -3.66 3.52 13.95
CA ALA A 17 -4.62 2.75 14.75
C ALA A 17 -5.86 2.37 13.93
N GLU A 18 -6.39 3.28 13.12
CA GLU A 18 -7.51 3.01 12.21
C GLU A 18 -7.16 1.91 11.20
N LEU A 19 -6.00 2.06 10.55
CA LEU A 19 -5.51 1.07 9.59
C LEU A 19 -5.40 -0.33 10.20
N ILE A 20 -4.78 -0.45 11.38
CA ILE A 20 -4.63 -1.74 12.08
C ILE A 20 -6.00 -2.32 12.44
N ALA A 21 -6.88 -1.53 13.06
CA ALA A 21 -8.22 -1.98 13.43
C ALA A 21 -9.04 -2.45 12.22
N ARG A 22 -8.88 -1.79 11.08
CA ARG A 22 -9.55 -2.18 9.83
C ARG A 22 -8.99 -3.47 9.25
N MET A 23 -7.66 -3.66 9.24
CA MET A 23 -7.05 -4.92 8.82
C MET A 23 -7.49 -6.09 9.70
N GLU A 24 -7.54 -5.90 11.02
CA GLU A 24 -8.05 -6.92 11.97
C GLU A 24 -9.52 -7.27 11.70
N THR A 25 -10.36 -6.27 11.45
CA THR A 25 -11.79 -6.48 11.14
C THR A 25 -11.97 -7.29 9.86
N LEU A 26 -11.12 -7.07 8.86
CA LEU A 26 -11.12 -7.81 7.60
C LEU A 26 -10.34 -9.14 7.68
N SER A 27 -9.76 -9.47 8.83
CA SER A 27 -8.89 -10.64 9.04
C SER A 27 -7.71 -10.69 8.06
N ILE A 28 -7.18 -9.53 7.69
CA ILE A 28 -5.99 -9.42 6.83
C ILE A 28 -4.75 -9.61 7.69
N GLY A 29 -4.00 -10.68 7.45
CA GLY A 29 -2.66 -10.86 8.01
C GLY A 29 -1.69 -9.87 7.38
N TYR A 30 -0.79 -9.27 8.17
CA TYR A 30 0.18 -8.31 7.65
C TYR A 30 1.51 -8.34 8.40
N SER A 31 2.57 -7.90 7.72
CA SER A 31 3.88 -7.60 8.30
C SER A 31 4.32 -6.20 7.88
N ILE A 32 4.79 -5.38 8.83
CA ILE A 32 5.37 -4.07 8.52
C ILE A 32 6.78 -4.29 7.98
N LEU A 33 7.01 -3.90 6.72
CA LEU A 33 8.33 -3.96 6.08
C LEU A 33 9.12 -2.69 6.37
N GLU A 34 8.48 -1.53 6.21
CA GLU A 34 9.08 -0.22 6.43
C GLU A 34 8.06 0.75 7.04
N GLU A 35 8.52 1.65 7.90
CA GLU A 35 7.70 2.67 8.53
C GLU A 35 8.43 4.02 8.60
N TYR A 36 7.81 5.03 8.00
CA TYR A 36 8.25 6.41 7.99
C TYR A 36 7.10 7.32 8.44
N PRO A 37 7.36 8.58 8.81
CA PRO A 37 6.29 9.53 9.11
C PRO A 37 5.28 9.63 7.94
N GLY A 38 4.05 9.19 8.18
CA GLY A 38 2.95 9.20 7.21
C GLY A 38 3.03 8.14 6.09
N VAL A 39 3.99 7.21 6.12
CA VAL A 39 4.12 6.16 5.10
C VAL A 39 4.40 4.82 5.76
N ILE A 40 3.61 3.81 5.42
CA ILE A 40 3.84 2.43 5.89
C ILE A 40 3.87 1.50 4.69
N VAL A 41 4.91 0.67 4.61
CA VAL A 41 5.02 -0.42 3.64
C VAL A 41 4.69 -1.73 4.35
N LEU A 42 3.77 -2.49 3.78
CA LEU A 42 3.22 -3.72 4.36
C LEU A 42 3.32 -4.85 3.35
N ASP A 43 3.70 -6.05 3.81
CA ASP A 43 3.29 -7.29 3.13
C ASP A 43 1.99 -7.77 3.75
N VAL A 44 0.95 -7.93 2.94
CA VAL A 44 -0.40 -8.32 3.36
C VAL A 44 -0.83 -9.63 2.71
N ASP A 45 -1.48 -10.50 3.46
CA ASP A 45 -2.15 -11.71 2.94
C ASP A 45 -3.55 -11.36 2.45
N ALA A 46 -3.61 -10.60 1.35
CA ALA A 46 -4.85 -10.12 0.75
C ALA A 46 -4.73 -10.07 -0.78
N ASP A 47 -5.88 -10.13 -1.47
CA ASP A 47 -5.98 -9.83 -2.89
C ASP A 47 -6.37 -8.36 -3.14
N LYS A 48 -6.37 -7.94 -4.41
CA LYS A 48 -6.70 -6.56 -4.79
C LYS A 48 -8.12 -6.14 -4.39
N ALA A 49 -9.08 -7.08 -4.37
CA ALA A 49 -10.45 -6.77 -4.00
C ALA A 49 -10.56 -6.46 -2.50
N LEU A 50 -9.87 -7.24 -1.68
CA LEU A 50 -9.82 -7.06 -0.23
C LEU A 50 -9.03 -5.80 0.15
N VAL A 51 -7.93 -5.48 -0.55
CA VAL A 51 -7.22 -4.19 -0.38
C VAL A 51 -8.09 -2.99 -0.76
N LYS A 52 -8.92 -3.12 -1.81
CA LYS A 52 -9.90 -2.09 -2.15
C LYS A 52 -10.96 -1.93 -1.05
N GLU A 53 -11.41 -3.03 -0.46
CA GLU A 53 -12.34 -3.00 0.67
C GLU A 53 -11.71 -2.39 1.93
N LEU A 54 -10.42 -2.66 2.20
CA LEU A 54 -9.64 -2.01 3.24
C LEU A 54 -9.70 -0.48 3.07
N GLY A 55 -9.31 0.03 1.90
CA GLY A 55 -9.25 1.46 1.64
C GLY A 55 -10.60 2.18 1.66
N SER A 56 -11.70 1.49 1.37
CA SER A 56 -13.05 2.10 1.34
C SER A 56 -13.55 2.66 2.67
N HIS A 57 -12.88 2.34 3.79
CA HIS A 57 -13.29 2.74 5.15
C HIS A 57 -12.17 3.41 5.95
N LEU A 58 -11.04 3.76 5.31
CA LEU A 58 -9.99 4.52 5.98
C LEU A 58 -10.26 6.02 5.81
N ALA A 59 -10.53 6.73 6.91
CA ALA A 59 -10.72 8.17 6.89
C ALA A 59 -9.39 8.94 6.98
N TYR A 60 -8.36 8.32 7.57
CA TYR A 60 -7.05 8.93 7.79
C TYR A 60 -5.96 8.38 6.85
N SER A 61 -6.36 7.88 5.68
CA SER A 61 -5.44 7.48 4.61
C SER A 61 -5.71 8.29 3.35
N HIS A 62 -4.65 8.75 2.70
CA HIS A 62 -4.72 9.46 1.42
C HIS A 62 -4.74 8.48 0.26
N GLU A 63 -3.85 7.47 0.29
CA GLU A 63 -3.64 6.54 -0.81
C GLU A 63 -3.28 5.15 -0.30
N ILE A 64 -3.71 4.13 -1.04
CA ILE A 64 -3.20 2.76 -0.95
C ILE A 64 -2.66 2.39 -2.32
N LEU A 65 -1.41 1.97 -2.37
CA LEU A 65 -0.66 1.67 -3.58
C LEU A 65 -0.21 0.22 -3.54
N GLU A 66 -0.38 -0.51 -4.64
CA GLU A 66 0.27 -1.81 -4.84
C GLU A 66 1.72 -1.58 -5.29
N ASN A 67 2.68 -2.16 -4.59
CA ASN A 67 4.09 -2.01 -4.93
C ASN A 67 4.47 -3.02 -6.01
N ILE A 68 4.89 -2.52 -7.17
CA ILE A 68 5.22 -3.35 -8.34
C ILE A 68 6.67 -3.84 -8.29
N LYS A 69 7.61 -2.95 -7.94
CA LYS A 69 9.05 -3.24 -7.93
C LYS A 69 9.81 -2.25 -7.05
N HIS A 70 10.75 -2.74 -6.25
CA HIS A 70 11.77 -1.93 -5.57
C HIS A 70 12.96 -1.67 -6.50
N THR A 71 13.45 -0.44 -6.52
CA THR A 71 14.57 -0.05 -7.38
C THR A 71 15.38 1.09 -6.75
N THR A 72 16.52 1.37 -7.36
CA THR A 72 17.38 2.50 -6.99
C THR A 72 17.12 3.70 -7.91
N VAL A 73 17.57 4.88 -7.51
CA VAL A 73 17.45 6.11 -8.34
C VAL A 73 18.21 5.94 -9.66
N GLU A 74 19.32 5.22 -9.63
CA GLU A 74 20.17 4.94 -10.78
C GLU A 74 19.49 3.98 -11.78
N GLU A 75 18.68 3.04 -11.28
CA GLU A 75 18.07 1.98 -12.07
C GLU A 75 16.62 2.27 -12.48
N ILE A 76 15.94 3.25 -11.88
CA ILE A 76 14.51 3.51 -12.06
C ILE A 76 14.08 3.65 -13.54
N VAL A 77 14.90 4.29 -14.38
CA VAL A 77 14.61 4.46 -15.82
C VAL A 77 14.72 3.15 -16.58
N LYS A 78 15.65 2.28 -16.19
CA LYS A 78 15.79 0.95 -16.78
C LYS A 78 14.65 0.05 -16.31
N ASP A 79 14.46 -0.03 -15.00
CA ASP A 79 13.49 -0.92 -14.37
C ASP A 79 12.06 -0.59 -14.78
N SER A 80 11.70 0.70 -14.88
CA SER A 80 10.37 1.11 -15.35
C SER A 80 10.07 0.67 -16.78
N LYS A 81 11.06 0.51 -17.65
CA LYS A 81 10.87 0.03 -19.03
C LYS A 81 10.75 -1.49 -19.13
N GLU A 82 11.25 -2.21 -18.14
CA GLU A 82 11.22 -3.67 -18.08
C GLU A 82 9.93 -4.20 -17.43
N ILE A 83 9.15 -3.34 -16.77
CA ILE A 83 7.85 -3.71 -16.21
C ILE A 83 6.87 -4.02 -17.37
N PRO A 84 6.19 -5.19 -17.36
CA PRO A 84 5.19 -5.53 -18.36
C PRO A 84 3.88 -4.80 -18.08
N TRP A 85 3.85 -3.48 -18.34
CA TRP A 85 2.70 -2.62 -18.03
C TRP A 85 1.37 -3.11 -18.62
N ASN A 86 1.41 -3.76 -19.77
CA ASN A 86 0.26 -4.36 -20.45
C ASN A 86 -0.36 -5.56 -19.73
N GLU A 87 0.31 -6.14 -18.73
CA GLU A 87 -0.23 -7.18 -17.87
C GLU A 87 -0.84 -6.61 -16.57
N ILE A 88 -0.56 -5.33 -16.29
CA ILE A 88 -0.91 -4.65 -15.02
C ILE A 88 -2.02 -3.62 -15.24
N ILE A 89 -1.99 -2.94 -16.39
CA ILE A 89 -2.92 -1.87 -16.77
C ILE A 89 -3.67 -2.34 -18.01
N ASP A 90 -4.99 -2.35 -17.93
CA ASP A 90 -5.84 -2.57 -19.10
C ASP A 90 -5.95 -1.27 -19.92
N ASP A 91 -5.76 -1.37 -21.24
CA ASP A 91 -6.08 -0.28 -22.17
C ASP A 91 -7.61 -0.06 -22.14
N SER A 92 -8.05 0.99 -21.44
CA SER A 92 -9.44 1.42 -21.35
C SER A 92 -10.01 1.93 -22.67
#